data_AF-A0A913Z6I9-F1
#
_entry.id   AF-A0A913Z6I9-F1
#
_cell.length_a   1.000
_cell.length_b   1.000
_cell.length_c   1.000
_cell.angle_alpha   90.00
_cell.angle_beta   90.00
_cell.angle_gamma   90.00
#
_symmetry.space_group_name_H-M   'P 1'
#
loop_
_entity.id
_entity.type
_entity.pdbx_description
1 polymer ?
#
loop_
_entity_poly.entity_id
_entity_poly.type
_entity_poly.pdbx_seq_one_letter_code
_entity_poly.pdbx_strand_id
1 'polypeptide(L)'
;MARDAAGSFLCGFGRASCQKFFAICLLSLLLSHVTLAQPSAKVNPSIASQRPLWRAGEAEVVIYRIPLLSYTPGGRLLAVAEARKYTGGDAGPKFMVIRRSLDDLGDEWEPMQVIVDDGYLTFDGLNLGNIIVDDEKAIIFIMFTVCNHHDGCDVTSTKLIRSLDDGVTWSKAMNISEQIGTQVFAPGPGSGFQKKYAPNKGRLVSCGHGSLYTDGIYCLLSDDHGMTWFWGGSVIGIPYGQEKVEGDFVPDECQGVELPNGTIMINARNQYRFKCPCRIVAWSFDGGETLPIQDVYQVEALIEPACAAGLLYHRNVLLFSNPKSTTARVALTLQWSYDNGTTWNGEYQIWDKASGYSTMTAHPGASQYIFILFEKGITLTTESIEFVRVSLYEDV
;
A
#
# COMPACT_ATOMS: atom_id res chain seq x y z
N MET A 1 92.57 -7.45 25.04
CA MET A 1 92.49 -8.77 24.41
C MET A 1 91.90 -8.56 23.03
N ALA A 2 92.79 -8.45 22.03
CA ALA A 2 92.86 -9.30 20.84
C ALA A 2 91.65 -9.17 19.89
N ARG A 3 91.78 -8.85 18.60
CA ARG A 3 92.91 -8.61 17.69
C ARG A 3 92.32 -8.05 16.38
N ASP A 4 93.08 -7.15 15.73
CA ASP A 4 93.39 -7.08 14.29
C ASP A 4 92.26 -7.08 13.22
N ALA A 5 92.30 -6.30 12.14
CA ALA A 5 93.27 -5.32 11.65
C ALA A 5 92.71 -4.63 10.36
N ALA A 6 93.25 -3.43 10.10
CA ALA A 6 93.67 -2.83 8.84
C ALA A 6 92.96 -3.19 7.50
N GLY A 7 92.78 -2.27 6.56
CA GLY A 7 93.50 -1.03 6.33
C GLY A 7 93.01 -0.32 5.07
N SER A 8 93.64 0.83 4.87
CA SER A 8 93.22 2.02 4.14
C SER A 8 93.80 2.18 2.73
N PHE A 9 93.25 3.19 2.00
CA PHE A 9 93.86 3.99 0.91
C PHE A 9 93.99 3.31 -0.48
N LEU A 10 93.83 3.94 -1.66
CA LEU A 10 93.90 5.34 -2.16
C LEU A 10 93.19 5.41 -3.55
N CYS A 11 92.39 6.46 -3.81
CA CYS A 11 92.59 7.52 -4.81
C CYS A 11 91.98 7.33 -6.22
N GLY A 12 91.26 8.36 -6.69
CA GLY A 12 90.80 8.51 -8.06
C GLY A 12 89.89 9.73 -8.25
N PHE A 13 90.49 10.86 -8.64
CA PHE A 13 89.84 12.15 -8.95
C PHE A 13 88.90 12.09 -10.16
N GLY A 14 87.84 12.91 -10.15
CA GLY A 14 87.07 13.25 -11.35
C GLY A 14 85.96 14.28 -11.09
N ARG A 15 86.19 15.54 -11.48
CA ARG A 15 85.28 16.70 -11.42
C ARG A 15 84.05 16.51 -12.31
N ALA A 16 82.89 17.04 -11.91
CA ALA A 16 82.18 18.15 -12.58
C ALA A 16 80.70 18.30 -12.13
N SER A 17 80.34 19.57 -11.85
CA SER A 17 79.03 20.25 -11.86
C SER A 17 77.79 19.49 -12.36
N CYS A 18 76.63 19.67 -11.72
CA CYS A 18 75.67 20.74 -12.04
C CYS A 18 74.39 20.63 -11.17
N GLN A 19 73.86 21.78 -10.77
CA GLN A 19 72.59 21.97 -10.04
C GLN A 19 71.39 21.30 -10.72
N LYS A 20 70.41 20.84 -9.93
CA LYS A 20 69.02 21.35 -9.93
C LYS A 20 68.12 20.63 -8.93
N PHE A 21 67.39 21.45 -8.17
CA PHE A 21 66.24 21.11 -7.33
C PHE A 21 65.21 20.26 -8.08
N PHE A 22 64.63 19.26 -7.42
CA PHE A 22 63.27 18.81 -7.69
C PHE A 22 62.58 18.40 -6.38
N ALA A 23 61.67 19.25 -5.92
CA ALA A 23 60.67 18.91 -4.92
C ALA A 23 59.61 18.02 -5.57
N ILE A 24 59.39 16.84 -5.02
CA ILE A 24 58.36 15.90 -5.49
C ILE A 24 57.05 16.31 -4.81
N CYS A 25 56.18 17.00 -5.55
CA CYS A 25 54.77 17.13 -5.19
C CYS A 25 54.03 15.84 -5.60
N LEU A 26 53.61 15.05 -4.61
CA LEU A 26 52.63 13.98 -4.80
C LEU A 26 51.24 14.60 -4.98
N LEU A 27 50.78 14.74 -6.22
CA LEU A 27 49.35 14.95 -6.51
C LEU A 27 48.68 13.57 -6.57
N SER A 28 48.04 13.16 -5.48
CA SER A 28 47.05 12.10 -5.49
C SER A 28 45.76 12.64 -6.10
N LEU A 29 45.48 12.29 -7.36
CA LEU A 29 44.16 12.48 -7.98
C LEU A 29 43.15 11.56 -7.30
N LEU A 30 42.46 12.09 -6.29
CA LEU A 30 41.17 11.57 -5.85
C LEU A 30 40.16 11.85 -6.97
N LEU A 31 39.99 10.88 -7.87
CA LEU A 31 38.80 10.80 -8.72
C LEU A 31 37.62 10.51 -7.79
N SER A 32 36.98 11.56 -7.29
CA SER A 32 35.63 11.46 -6.75
C SER A 32 34.74 10.98 -7.88
N HIS A 33 34.30 9.72 -7.81
CA HIS A 33 33.12 9.27 -8.52
C HIS A 33 31.92 10.02 -7.94
N VAL A 34 31.73 11.26 -8.39
CA VAL A 34 30.43 11.90 -8.34
C VAL A 34 29.59 11.11 -9.32
N THR A 35 28.92 10.07 -8.83
CA THR A 35 27.74 9.56 -9.51
C THR A 35 26.79 10.74 -9.58
N LEU A 36 26.73 11.41 -10.74
CA LEU A 36 25.61 12.29 -11.04
C LEU A 36 24.38 11.40 -10.85
N ALA A 37 23.63 11.65 -9.77
CA ALA A 37 22.29 11.10 -9.65
C ALA A 37 21.57 11.52 -10.92
N GLN A 38 21.22 10.56 -11.77
CA GLN A 38 20.36 10.86 -12.91
C GLN A 38 19.14 11.58 -12.35
N PRO A 39 18.74 12.73 -12.91
CA PRO A 39 17.51 13.37 -12.48
C PRO A 39 16.41 12.34 -12.56
N SER A 40 15.77 12.07 -11.41
CA SER A 40 14.56 11.25 -11.34
C SER A 40 13.62 11.70 -12.46
N ALA A 41 13.23 10.78 -13.33
CA ALA A 41 12.28 11.09 -14.39
C ALA A 41 11.05 11.74 -13.74
N LYS A 42 10.64 12.90 -14.24
CA LYS A 42 9.47 13.58 -13.69
C LYS A 42 8.24 12.76 -14.04
N VAL A 43 7.40 12.51 -13.04
CA VAL A 43 6.08 11.88 -13.21
C VAL A 43 5.27 12.73 -14.18
N ASN A 44 4.85 12.11 -15.28
CA ASN A 44 3.99 12.66 -16.32
C ASN A 44 2.94 11.60 -16.69
N PRO A 45 1.86 11.47 -15.89
CA PRO A 45 0.96 10.34 -16.00
C PRO A 45 0.05 10.43 -17.22
N SER A 46 -0.24 9.28 -17.82
CA SER A 46 -1.26 9.14 -18.88
C SER A 46 -1.97 7.79 -18.79
N ILE A 47 -3.26 7.76 -19.12
CA ILE A 47 -4.02 6.50 -19.19
C ILE A 47 -3.55 5.71 -20.42
N ALA A 48 -2.87 4.58 -20.18
CA ALA A 48 -2.44 3.67 -21.24
C ALA A 48 -3.57 2.72 -21.66
N SER A 49 -4.34 2.22 -20.70
CA SER A 49 -5.55 1.44 -20.96
C SER A 49 -6.52 1.54 -19.78
N GLN A 50 -7.81 1.32 -20.05
CA GLN A 50 -8.83 1.19 -19.02
C GLN A 50 -9.92 0.22 -19.47
N ARG A 51 -10.52 -0.50 -18.52
CA ARG A 51 -11.67 -1.37 -18.79
C ARG A 51 -12.48 -1.67 -17.52
N PRO A 52 -13.79 -1.91 -17.65
CA PRO A 52 -14.57 -2.42 -16.53
C PRO A 52 -14.24 -3.88 -16.30
N LEU A 53 -13.99 -4.25 -15.04
CA LEU A 53 -13.86 -5.65 -14.61
C LEU A 53 -15.20 -6.22 -14.13
N TRP A 54 -16.04 -5.37 -13.54
CA TRP A 54 -17.39 -5.73 -13.11
C TRP A 54 -18.34 -4.57 -13.31
N ARG A 55 -19.58 -4.85 -13.72
CA ARG A 55 -20.65 -3.86 -13.79
C ARG A 55 -21.82 -4.28 -12.89
N ALA A 56 -22.48 -3.29 -12.30
CA ALA A 56 -23.72 -3.51 -11.55
C ALA A 56 -24.74 -4.28 -12.39
N GLY A 57 -25.42 -5.26 -11.77
CA GLY A 57 -26.39 -6.12 -12.44
C GLY A 57 -25.82 -7.28 -13.26
N GLU A 58 -24.50 -7.41 -13.44
CA GLU A 58 -23.90 -8.58 -14.09
C GLU A 58 -23.83 -9.77 -13.12
N ALA A 59 -24.05 -10.99 -13.62
CA ALA A 59 -23.95 -12.25 -12.88
C ALA A 59 -24.83 -12.35 -11.61
N GLU A 60 -26.08 -11.87 -11.71
CA GLU A 60 -27.14 -12.01 -10.67
C GLU A 60 -26.83 -11.36 -9.31
N VAL A 61 -25.94 -10.37 -9.28
CA VAL A 61 -25.75 -9.49 -8.11
C VAL A 61 -26.17 -8.06 -8.42
N VAL A 62 -26.52 -7.30 -7.39
CA VAL A 62 -26.99 -5.92 -7.56
C VAL A 62 -25.83 -4.97 -7.87
N ILE A 63 -24.75 -5.01 -7.09
CA ILE A 63 -23.57 -4.17 -7.30
C ILE A 63 -22.27 -4.87 -6.91
N TYR A 64 -21.16 -4.36 -7.43
CA TYR A 64 -19.82 -4.73 -7.02
C TYR A 64 -19.16 -3.54 -6.29
N ARG A 65 -18.48 -3.79 -5.17
CA ARG A 65 -17.84 -2.75 -4.34
C ARG A 65 -16.51 -3.20 -3.74
N ILE A 66 -15.82 -2.25 -3.12
CA ILE A 66 -14.61 -2.48 -2.30
C ILE A 66 -13.48 -3.11 -3.14
N PRO A 67 -12.93 -2.37 -4.12
CA PRO A 67 -11.90 -2.89 -5.01
C PRO A 67 -10.59 -3.16 -4.25
N LEU A 68 -10.06 -4.37 -4.37
CA LEU A 68 -8.68 -4.71 -3.99
C LEU A 68 -7.89 -5.07 -5.25
N LEU A 69 -6.62 -4.65 -5.32
CA LEU A 69 -5.75 -4.94 -6.44
C LEU A 69 -4.34 -5.20 -5.93
N SER A 70 -3.74 -6.30 -6.40
CA SER A 70 -2.32 -6.57 -6.22
C SER A 70 -1.75 -7.25 -7.46
N TYR A 71 -0.42 -7.21 -7.59
CA TYR A 71 0.28 -8.20 -8.40
C TYR A 71 0.25 -9.58 -7.72
N THR A 72 0.56 -10.62 -8.49
CA THR A 72 0.80 -11.97 -8.00
C THR A 72 2.29 -12.31 -8.08
N PRO A 73 2.82 -13.27 -7.30
CA PRO A 73 4.23 -13.67 -7.36
C PRO A 73 4.71 -14.11 -8.77
N GLY A 74 3.81 -14.64 -9.60
CA GLY A 74 4.03 -14.99 -10.99
C GLY A 74 3.97 -13.81 -11.97
N GLY A 75 3.81 -12.58 -11.48
CA GLY A 75 3.79 -11.36 -12.30
C GLY A 75 2.45 -11.08 -12.99
N ARG A 76 1.34 -11.66 -12.52
CA ARG A 76 -0.01 -11.29 -12.97
C ARG A 76 -0.59 -10.21 -12.08
N LEU A 77 -1.79 -9.75 -12.42
CA LEU A 77 -2.62 -8.88 -11.61
C LEU A 77 -3.81 -9.68 -11.09
N LEU A 78 -4.19 -9.41 -9.85
CA LEU A 78 -5.33 -10.02 -9.19
C LEU A 78 -6.21 -8.91 -8.64
N ALA A 79 -7.41 -8.81 -9.19
CA ALA A 79 -8.45 -7.91 -8.74
C ALA A 79 -9.45 -8.69 -7.89
N VAL A 80 -9.91 -8.09 -6.80
CA VAL A 80 -10.92 -8.65 -5.88
C VAL A 80 -12.02 -7.61 -5.65
N ALA A 81 -13.26 -8.07 -5.49
CA ALA A 81 -14.38 -7.22 -5.12
C ALA A 81 -15.42 -7.96 -4.27
N GLU A 82 -16.20 -7.20 -3.51
CA GLU A 82 -17.48 -7.67 -3.01
C GLU A 82 -18.48 -7.70 -4.16
N ALA A 83 -19.22 -8.78 -4.30
CA ALA A 83 -20.41 -8.86 -5.15
C ALA A 83 -21.64 -8.94 -4.24
N ARG A 84 -22.35 -7.81 -4.08
CA ARG A 84 -23.47 -7.68 -3.13
C ARG A 84 -24.75 -8.20 -3.76
N LYS A 85 -25.29 -9.30 -3.23
CA LYS A 85 -26.28 -10.14 -3.94
C LYS A 85 -27.61 -9.43 -4.18
N TYR A 86 -28.17 -8.80 -3.15
CA TYR A 86 -29.56 -8.33 -3.19
C TYR A 86 -29.74 -6.82 -3.00
N THR A 87 -28.80 -6.14 -2.38
CA THR A 87 -28.86 -4.70 -2.13
C THR A 87 -27.48 -4.08 -2.26
N GLY A 88 -27.41 -2.75 -2.26
CA GLY A 88 -26.15 -2.03 -2.16
C GLY A 88 -25.63 -1.81 -0.75
N GLY A 89 -26.29 -2.36 0.28
CA GLY A 89 -25.94 -2.14 1.69
C GLY A 89 -24.62 -2.80 2.11
N ASP A 90 -24.00 -2.27 3.16
CA ASP A 90 -22.76 -2.85 3.73
C ASP A 90 -23.06 -4.16 4.49
N ALA A 91 -24.21 -4.26 5.14
CA ALA A 91 -24.74 -5.51 5.68
C ALA A 91 -25.47 -6.34 4.59
N GLY A 92 -25.65 -7.63 4.86
CA GLY A 92 -26.29 -8.59 3.96
C GLY A 92 -25.31 -9.50 3.21
N PRO A 93 -25.86 -10.45 2.44
CA PRO A 93 -25.09 -11.54 1.84
C PRO A 93 -24.31 -11.09 0.61
N LYS A 94 -23.08 -11.57 0.49
CA LYS A 94 -22.12 -11.20 -0.55
C LYS A 94 -21.34 -12.41 -1.05
N PHE A 95 -20.91 -12.32 -2.30
CA PHE A 95 -19.79 -13.13 -2.76
C PHE A 95 -18.50 -12.31 -2.64
N MET A 96 -17.39 -13.00 -2.42
CA MET A 96 -16.07 -12.48 -2.74
C MET A 96 -15.71 -12.97 -4.14
N VAL A 97 -15.49 -12.05 -5.07
CA VAL A 97 -15.18 -12.37 -6.45
C VAL A 97 -13.80 -11.90 -6.84
N ILE A 98 -13.15 -12.64 -7.74
CA ILE A 98 -11.87 -12.27 -8.32
C ILE A 98 -11.89 -12.29 -9.84
N ARG A 99 -10.96 -11.54 -10.40
CA ARG A 99 -10.44 -11.72 -11.76
C ARG A 99 -8.93 -11.69 -11.69
N ARG A 100 -8.29 -12.63 -12.37
CA ARG A 100 -6.84 -12.72 -12.53
C ARG A 100 -6.48 -12.37 -13.96
N SER A 101 -5.45 -11.56 -14.18
CA SER A 101 -5.01 -11.21 -15.54
C SER A 101 -4.26 -12.38 -16.19
N LEU A 102 -4.39 -12.50 -17.51
CA LEU A 102 -3.66 -13.48 -18.32
C LEU A 102 -2.26 -13.00 -18.71
N ASP A 103 -2.05 -11.69 -18.68
CA ASP A 103 -0.79 -11.01 -18.92
C ASP A 103 -0.36 -10.17 -17.69
N ASP A 104 0.82 -9.57 -17.76
CA ASP A 104 1.39 -8.70 -16.73
C ASP A 104 0.83 -7.27 -16.76
N LEU A 105 0.14 -6.85 -17.81
CA LEU A 105 -0.31 -5.48 -17.96
C LEU A 105 -1.83 -5.28 -17.80
N GLY A 106 -2.58 -6.36 -17.56
CA GLY A 106 -4.03 -6.36 -17.42
C GLY A 106 -4.77 -6.12 -18.73
N ASP A 107 -4.19 -6.49 -19.87
CA ASP A 107 -4.84 -6.37 -21.18
C ASP A 107 -5.89 -7.47 -21.40
N GLU A 108 -5.70 -8.64 -20.80
CA GLU A 108 -6.64 -9.76 -20.80
C GLU A 108 -6.84 -10.32 -19.38
N TRP A 109 -8.06 -10.78 -19.10
CA TRP A 109 -8.46 -11.27 -17.77
C TRP A 109 -9.23 -12.57 -17.90
N GLU A 110 -9.02 -13.46 -16.92
CA GLU A 110 -9.83 -14.64 -16.74
C GLU A 110 -11.32 -14.26 -16.47
N PRO A 111 -12.25 -15.17 -16.76
CA PRO A 111 -13.62 -15.04 -16.28
C PRO A 111 -13.67 -14.83 -14.76
N MET A 112 -14.71 -14.13 -14.30
CA MET A 112 -14.92 -13.93 -12.86
C MET A 112 -15.04 -15.27 -12.14
N GLN A 113 -14.37 -15.38 -10.99
CA GLN A 113 -14.49 -16.52 -10.08
C GLN A 113 -15.06 -16.08 -8.74
N VAL A 114 -15.96 -16.88 -8.17
CA VAL A 114 -16.42 -16.72 -6.78
C VAL A 114 -15.52 -17.56 -5.88
N ILE A 115 -14.83 -16.92 -4.93
CA ILE A 115 -13.89 -17.60 -4.03
C ILE A 115 -14.39 -17.71 -2.60
N VAL A 116 -15.37 -16.88 -2.22
CA VAL A 116 -16.14 -17.02 -0.97
C VAL A 116 -17.61 -16.74 -1.25
N ASP A 117 -18.47 -17.57 -0.67
CA ASP A 117 -19.91 -17.39 -0.63
C ASP A 117 -20.37 -17.46 0.84
N ASP A 118 -20.92 -16.37 1.36
CA ASP A 118 -21.43 -16.28 2.74
C ASP A 118 -22.89 -16.76 2.89
N GLY A 119 -23.47 -17.34 1.84
CA GLY A 119 -24.84 -17.85 1.82
C GLY A 119 -25.89 -16.78 1.53
N TYR A 120 -27.17 -17.15 1.51
CA TYR A 120 -28.25 -16.26 1.05
C TYR A 120 -29.11 -15.67 2.18
N LEU A 121 -29.00 -16.21 3.39
CA LEU A 121 -29.82 -15.84 4.54
C LEU A 121 -29.03 -15.07 5.61
N THR A 122 -27.79 -14.69 5.31
CA THR A 122 -26.95 -13.96 6.27
C THR A 122 -27.42 -12.51 6.38
N PHE A 123 -27.50 -11.99 7.61
CA PHE A 123 -27.87 -10.61 7.88
C PHE A 123 -26.65 -9.69 7.82
N ASP A 124 -25.51 -10.17 8.30
CA ASP A 124 -24.24 -9.46 8.25
C ASP A 124 -23.18 -10.35 7.58
N GLY A 125 -22.97 -10.11 6.29
CA GLY A 125 -22.10 -10.94 5.46
C GLY A 125 -20.62 -10.68 5.69
N LEU A 126 -19.82 -11.10 4.72
CA LEU A 126 -18.41 -10.68 4.71
C LEU A 126 -18.29 -9.17 4.43
N ASN A 127 -17.28 -8.55 5.00
CA ASN A 127 -16.77 -7.23 4.69
C ASN A 127 -15.36 -7.44 4.14
N LEU A 128 -15.18 -7.16 2.85
CA LEU A 128 -13.91 -7.38 2.17
C LEU A 128 -12.87 -6.41 2.72
N GLY A 129 -11.73 -6.96 3.12
CA GLY A 129 -10.68 -6.21 3.77
C GLY A 129 -9.56 -5.82 2.82
N ASN A 130 -8.41 -6.50 2.93
CA ASN A 130 -7.24 -6.21 2.12
C ASN A 130 -6.59 -7.47 1.53
N ILE A 131 -5.79 -7.24 0.48
CA ILE A 131 -4.94 -8.24 -0.16
C ILE A 131 -3.48 -8.03 0.27
N ILE A 132 -2.76 -9.11 0.53
CA ILE A 132 -1.35 -9.09 0.98
C ILE A 132 -0.57 -10.13 0.19
N VAL A 133 0.59 -9.75 -0.33
CA VAL A 133 1.51 -10.68 -1.00
C VAL A 133 2.74 -10.88 -0.14
N ASP A 134 3.01 -12.14 0.20
CA ASP A 134 4.28 -12.58 0.76
C ASP A 134 5.18 -13.01 -0.40
N ASP A 135 6.10 -12.14 -0.80
CA ASP A 135 7.02 -12.41 -1.91
C ASP A 135 8.07 -13.46 -1.55
N GLU A 136 8.43 -13.60 -0.26
CA GLU A 136 9.43 -14.56 0.19
C GLU A 136 8.91 -16.00 0.09
N LYS A 137 7.58 -16.19 0.23
CA LYS A 137 6.93 -17.50 0.14
C LYS A 137 6.05 -17.68 -1.09
N ALA A 138 5.90 -16.64 -1.91
CA ALA A 138 4.97 -16.61 -3.03
C ALA A 138 3.52 -16.96 -2.60
N ILE A 139 3.07 -16.39 -1.48
CA ILE A 139 1.71 -16.60 -0.94
C ILE A 139 0.90 -15.32 -1.11
N ILE A 140 -0.34 -15.46 -1.56
CA ILE A 140 -1.30 -14.35 -1.60
C ILE A 140 -2.32 -14.59 -0.49
N PHE A 141 -2.58 -13.58 0.32
CA PHE A 141 -3.60 -13.60 1.35
C PHE A 141 -4.70 -12.59 1.03
N ILE A 142 -5.95 -12.95 1.32
CA ILE A 142 -7.06 -11.99 1.41
C ILE A 142 -7.63 -12.07 2.81
N MET A 143 -7.56 -10.95 3.53
CA MET A 143 -8.12 -10.79 4.86
C MET A 143 -9.47 -10.09 4.78
N PHE A 144 -10.44 -10.57 5.53
CA PHE A 144 -11.80 -10.04 5.54
C PHE A 144 -12.45 -10.32 6.89
N THR A 145 -13.57 -9.65 7.15
CA THR A 145 -14.29 -9.78 8.42
C THR A 145 -15.70 -10.26 8.15
N VAL A 146 -16.25 -11.05 9.06
CA VAL A 146 -17.65 -11.47 9.02
C VAL A 146 -18.33 -10.94 10.26
N CYS A 147 -19.59 -10.53 10.15
CA CYS A 147 -20.33 -9.94 11.25
C CYS A 147 -19.65 -8.66 11.77
N ASN A 148 -19.37 -7.70 10.88
CA ASN A 148 -18.67 -6.45 11.21
C ASN A 148 -19.59 -5.41 11.89
N HIS A 149 -20.89 -5.45 11.57
CA HIS A 149 -21.92 -4.54 12.03
C HIS A 149 -22.74 -5.10 13.21
N HIS A 150 -22.59 -6.40 13.49
CA HIS A 150 -23.34 -7.15 14.52
C HIS A 150 -24.85 -7.22 14.20
N ASP A 151 -25.19 -7.24 12.91
CA ASP A 151 -26.58 -7.38 12.47
C ASP A 151 -27.00 -8.86 12.44
N GLY A 152 -27.77 -9.28 13.45
CA GLY A 152 -28.26 -10.66 13.54
C GLY A 152 -27.19 -11.70 13.90
N CYS A 153 -26.07 -11.26 14.47
CA CYS A 153 -24.96 -12.09 14.92
C CYS A 153 -24.22 -11.42 16.10
N ASP A 154 -23.77 -12.21 17.07
CA ASP A 154 -23.20 -11.70 18.32
C ASP A 154 -21.66 -11.57 18.31
N VAL A 155 -20.99 -12.26 17.37
CA VAL A 155 -19.54 -12.42 17.37
C VAL A 155 -18.98 -12.12 15.98
N THR A 156 -18.13 -11.09 15.93
CA THR A 156 -17.31 -10.80 14.75
C THR A 156 -16.20 -11.84 14.58
N SER A 157 -15.83 -12.12 13.34
CA SER A 157 -14.72 -13.01 13.02
C SER A 157 -13.85 -12.45 11.91
N THR A 158 -12.59 -12.20 12.22
CA THR A 158 -11.57 -11.86 11.23
C THR A 158 -11.06 -13.15 10.61
N LYS A 159 -11.09 -13.23 9.28
CA LYS A 159 -10.76 -14.42 8.52
C LYS A 159 -9.70 -14.13 7.47
N LEU A 160 -8.99 -15.20 7.10
CA LEU A 160 -7.93 -15.18 6.10
C LEU A 160 -8.12 -16.35 5.15
N ILE A 161 -8.09 -16.10 3.85
CA ILE A 161 -7.88 -17.12 2.82
C ILE A 161 -6.53 -16.90 2.15
N ARG A 162 -5.94 -17.97 1.62
CA ARG A 162 -4.67 -17.88 0.89
C ARG A 162 -4.67 -18.65 -0.40
N SER A 163 -3.90 -18.17 -1.36
CA SER A 163 -3.49 -18.90 -2.56
C SER A 163 -2.00 -19.21 -2.50
N LEU A 164 -1.66 -20.45 -2.87
CA LEU A 164 -0.28 -20.96 -2.97
C LEU A 164 0.14 -21.21 -4.42
N ASP A 165 -0.72 -20.87 -5.37
CA ASP A 165 -0.62 -21.19 -6.79
C ASP A 165 -0.95 -19.97 -7.66
N ASP A 166 -0.42 -18.81 -7.25
CA ASP A 166 -0.47 -17.57 -8.04
C ASP A 166 -1.89 -17.00 -8.26
N GLY A 167 -2.78 -17.22 -7.29
CA GLY A 167 -4.15 -16.71 -7.31
C GLY A 167 -5.16 -17.60 -8.05
N VAL A 168 -4.76 -18.83 -8.43
CA VAL A 168 -5.62 -19.77 -9.19
C VAL A 168 -6.59 -20.51 -8.28
N THR A 169 -6.13 -21.01 -7.13
CA THR A 169 -7.00 -21.66 -6.12
C THR A 169 -6.82 -21.05 -4.74
N TRP A 170 -7.84 -21.22 -3.90
CA TRP A 170 -7.93 -20.59 -2.58
C TRP A 170 -8.22 -21.62 -1.49
N SER A 171 -7.57 -21.44 -0.34
CA SER A 171 -7.82 -22.25 0.84
C SER A 171 -9.23 -22.02 1.40
N LYS A 172 -9.67 -22.93 2.27
CA LYS A 172 -10.77 -22.61 3.20
C LYS A 172 -10.36 -21.41 4.08
N ALA A 173 -11.34 -20.63 4.51
CA ALA A 173 -11.13 -19.51 5.40
C ALA A 173 -10.63 -19.98 6.78
N MET A 174 -9.49 -19.44 7.19
CA MET A 174 -8.93 -19.57 8.54
C MET A 174 -9.53 -18.48 9.42
N ASN A 175 -10.03 -18.83 10.60
CA ASN A 175 -10.51 -17.86 11.58
C ASN A 175 -9.34 -17.39 12.45
N ILE A 176 -8.85 -16.17 12.23
CA ILE A 176 -7.72 -15.63 13.00
C ILE A 176 -8.18 -14.93 14.28
N SER A 177 -9.49 -14.77 14.52
CA SER A 177 -10.01 -14.29 15.81
C SER A 177 -9.67 -15.22 16.98
N GLU A 178 -9.31 -16.48 16.73
CA GLU A 178 -8.73 -17.37 17.74
C GLU A 178 -7.36 -16.89 18.25
N GLN A 179 -6.67 -16.05 17.48
CA GLN A 179 -5.35 -15.50 17.79
C GLN A 179 -5.45 -14.06 18.30
N ILE A 180 -6.28 -13.23 17.66
CA ILE A 180 -6.37 -11.78 17.92
C ILE A 180 -7.58 -11.38 18.78
N GLY A 181 -8.44 -12.34 19.13
CA GLY A 181 -9.71 -12.10 19.80
C GLY A 181 -10.85 -11.70 18.86
N THR A 182 -11.99 -11.34 19.46
CA THR A 182 -13.25 -11.01 18.76
C THR A 182 -13.54 -9.51 18.80
N GLN A 183 -12.52 -8.66 18.93
CA GLN A 183 -12.69 -7.24 18.70
C GLN A 183 -12.88 -7.02 17.19
N VAL A 184 -13.77 -6.11 16.82
CA VAL A 184 -13.99 -5.77 15.41
C VAL A 184 -12.70 -5.20 14.83
N PHE A 185 -12.23 -5.84 13.77
CA PHE A 185 -11.16 -5.38 12.91
C PHE A 185 -11.67 -5.45 11.47
N ALA A 186 -11.86 -4.33 10.81
CA ALA A 186 -12.17 -4.26 9.39
C ALA A 186 -10.87 -3.92 8.63
N PRO A 187 -10.24 -4.89 7.92
CA PRO A 187 -8.97 -4.63 7.24
C PRO A 187 -9.15 -3.63 6.10
N GLY A 188 -8.18 -2.74 5.90
CA GLY A 188 -8.13 -1.82 4.77
C GLY A 188 -9.33 -0.86 4.67
N PRO A 189 -10.04 -0.81 3.51
CA PRO A 189 -9.88 -1.73 2.38
C PRO A 189 -8.73 -1.36 1.43
N GLY A 190 -8.21 -2.38 0.73
CA GLY A 190 -7.18 -2.22 -0.29
C GLY A 190 -6.06 -3.23 -0.15
N SER A 191 -4.85 -2.78 0.19
CA SER A 191 -3.67 -3.61 0.30
C SER A 191 -3.04 -3.54 1.69
N GLY A 192 -2.60 -4.69 2.21
CA GLY A 192 -1.49 -4.73 3.15
C GLY A 192 -0.17 -4.95 2.39
N PHE A 193 0.93 -5.12 3.12
CA PHE A 193 2.25 -5.25 2.49
C PHE A 193 3.21 -6.11 3.32
N GLN A 194 4.22 -6.66 2.66
CA GLN A 194 5.37 -7.27 3.31
C GLN A 194 6.51 -6.25 3.43
N LYS A 195 7.05 -6.08 4.64
CA LYS A 195 8.23 -5.24 4.88
C LYS A 195 9.46 -5.76 4.14
N LYS A 196 10.17 -4.85 3.49
CA LYS A 196 11.40 -5.07 2.72
C LYS A 196 12.63 -4.55 3.45
N TYR A 197 12.46 -3.62 4.39
CA TYR A 197 13.55 -2.98 5.12
C TYR A 197 13.46 -3.25 6.64
N ALA A 198 14.55 -2.99 7.34
CA ALA A 198 14.59 -3.06 8.80
C ALA A 198 13.81 -1.89 9.43
N PRO A 199 13.27 -2.06 10.65
CA PRO A 199 13.25 -3.30 11.44
C PRO A 199 12.21 -4.30 10.90
N ASN A 200 12.32 -5.58 11.26
CA ASN A 200 11.33 -6.63 10.93
C ASN A 200 11.12 -6.85 9.41
N LYS A 201 12.20 -6.89 8.63
CA LYS A 201 12.13 -7.34 7.22
C LYS A 201 11.45 -8.70 7.13
N GLY A 202 10.52 -8.86 6.19
CA GLY A 202 9.72 -10.07 5.99
C GLY A 202 8.36 -10.05 6.68
N ARG A 203 8.15 -9.15 7.67
CA ARG A 203 6.87 -8.99 8.38
C ARG A 203 5.75 -8.62 7.43
N LEU A 204 4.61 -9.29 7.55
CA LEU A 204 3.35 -8.91 6.89
C LEU A 204 2.62 -7.90 7.76
N VAL A 205 2.09 -6.85 7.14
CA VAL A 205 1.36 -5.76 7.82
C VAL A 205 0.00 -5.60 7.16
N SER A 206 -1.05 -5.68 7.98
CA SER A 206 -2.44 -5.42 7.62
C SER A 206 -2.94 -4.26 8.47
N CYS A 207 -3.24 -3.11 7.87
CA CYS A 207 -3.87 -1.99 8.58
C CYS A 207 -5.37 -2.04 8.33
N GLY A 208 -6.16 -1.58 9.30
CA GLY A 208 -7.62 -1.54 9.24
C GLY A 208 -8.21 -0.64 10.31
N HIS A 209 -9.51 -0.76 10.53
CA HIS A 209 -10.24 0.05 11.49
C HIS A 209 -11.13 -0.76 12.43
N GLY A 210 -11.59 -0.12 13.50
CA GLY A 210 -12.50 -0.72 14.48
C GLY A 210 -13.97 -0.62 14.08
N SER A 211 -14.88 -0.99 15.00
CA SER A 211 -16.32 -0.75 14.84
C SER A 211 -16.66 0.74 14.96
N LEU A 212 -17.89 1.13 14.61
CA LEU A 212 -18.41 2.51 14.74
C LEU A 212 -18.28 3.13 16.16
N TYR A 213 -18.00 2.33 17.19
CA TYR A 213 -17.85 2.80 18.57
C TYR A 213 -16.39 2.93 18.99
N THR A 214 -15.56 1.96 18.61
CA THR A 214 -14.13 2.00 18.88
C THR A 214 -13.40 2.91 17.91
N ASP A 215 -13.76 2.82 16.62
CA ASP A 215 -13.12 3.38 15.42
C ASP A 215 -11.59 3.42 15.52
N GLY A 216 -10.92 4.17 14.65
CA GLY A 216 -9.49 4.33 14.71
C GLY A 216 -8.75 3.42 13.73
N ILE A 217 -7.43 3.58 13.70
CA ILE A 217 -6.52 2.73 12.92
C ILE A 217 -6.01 1.64 13.83
N TYR A 218 -5.98 0.40 13.35
CA TYR A 218 -5.28 -0.70 14.01
C TYR A 218 -4.46 -1.48 12.99
N CYS A 219 -3.32 -2.00 13.43
CA CYS A 219 -2.48 -2.87 12.62
C CYS A 219 -2.51 -4.30 13.17
N LEU A 220 -2.59 -5.28 12.27
CA LEU A 220 -2.23 -6.66 12.53
C LEU A 220 -0.91 -6.98 11.84
N LEU A 221 -0.03 -7.68 12.56
CA LEU A 221 1.31 -8.02 12.14
C LEU A 221 1.49 -9.54 12.13
N SER A 222 2.31 -10.04 11.22
CA SER A 222 2.74 -11.44 11.19
C SER A 222 4.22 -11.53 10.83
N ASP A 223 4.99 -12.22 11.66
CA ASP A 223 6.44 -12.43 11.50
C ASP A 223 6.78 -13.84 10.98
N ASP A 224 5.78 -14.69 10.74
CA ASP A 224 5.93 -16.11 10.41
C ASP A 224 5.18 -16.49 9.12
N HIS A 225 5.14 -15.55 8.16
CA HIS A 225 4.53 -15.75 6.86
C HIS A 225 3.02 -16.05 6.93
N GLY A 226 2.30 -15.32 7.78
CA GLY A 226 0.85 -15.37 7.90
C GLY A 226 0.31 -16.57 8.66
N MET A 227 1.16 -17.30 9.40
CA MET A 227 0.75 -18.44 10.22
C MET A 227 0.12 -17.98 11.55
N THR A 228 0.71 -16.97 12.18
CA THR A 228 0.17 -16.29 13.35
C THR A 228 0.11 -14.78 13.15
N TRP A 229 -0.91 -14.16 13.74
CA TRP A 229 -1.18 -12.72 13.69
C TRP A 229 -1.34 -12.16 15.09
N PHE A 230 -0.84 -10.95 15.30
CA PHE A 230 -0.94 -10.23 16.56
C PHE A 230 -1.17 -8.74 16.32
N TRP A 231 -1.73 -8.06 17.33
CA TRP A 231 -1.95 -6.62 17.28
C TRP A 231 -0.64 -5.84 17.30
N GLY A 232 -0.52 -4.89 16.39
CA GLY A 232 0.52 -3.86 16.37
C GLY A 232 -0.03 -2.51 16.82
N GLY A 233 0.47 -1.45 16.20
CA GLY A 233 0.14 -0.08 16.55
C GLY A 233 -1.32 0.29 16.28
N SER A 234 -1.84 1.18 17.10
CA SER A 234 -3.22 1.67 17.03
C SER A 234 -3.32 3.17 17.26
N VAL A 235 -4.27 3.82 16.58
CA VAL A 235 -4.72 5.19 16.85
C VAL A 235 -6.21 5.15 17.10
N ILE A 236 -6.64 5.45 18.32
CA ILE A 236 -8.04 5.33 18.75
C ILE A 236 -8.83 6.59 18.35
N GLY A 237 -10.09 6.41 17.93
CA GLY A 237 -11.01 7.53 17.70
C GLY A 237 -11.38 8.28 18.99
N ILE A 238 -11.49 9.61 18.91
CA ILE A 238 -11.79 10.49 20.05
C ILE A 238 -13.10 11.25 19.77
N PRO A 239 -14.11 11.16 20.65
CA PRO A 239 -14.11 10.47 21.96
C PRO A 239 -14.24 8.94 21.85
N TYR A 240 -13.56 8.22 22.74
CA TYR A 240 -13.56 6.76 22.76
C TYR A 240 -14.86 6.18 23.32
N GLY A 241 -15.39 5.12 22.70
CA GLY A 241 -16.53 4.35 23.20
C GLY A 241 -17.86 5.13 23.22
N GLN A 242 -17.94 6.22 22.48
CA GLN A 242 -19.11 7.08 22.37
C GLN A 242 -19.55 7.18 20.91
N GLU A 243 -20.83 7.49 20.70
CA GLU A 243 -21.36 7.87 19.39
C GLU A 243 -20.59 9.08 18.87
N LYS A 244 -20.12 8.97 17.62
CA LYS A 244 -19.29 10.00 16.98
C LYS A 244 -20.14 11.01 16.25
N VAL A 245 -19.68 12.26 16.23
CA VAL A 245 -20.31 13.37 15.53
C VAL A 245 -19.32 14.11 14.64
N GLU A 246 -19.84 14.92 13.71
CA GLU A 246 -19.02 15.78 12.85
C GLU A 246 -18.07 16.64 13.71
N GLY A 247 -16.78 16.63 13.36
CA GLY A 247 -15.72 17.30 14.10
C GLY A 247 -14.99 16.43 15.10
N ASP A 248 -15.39 15.17 15.31
CA ASP A 248 -14.64 14.20 16.13
C ASP A 248 -13.41 13.64 15.40
N PHE A 249 -12.37 13.31 16.16
CA PHE A 249 -11.15 12.73 15.59
C PHE A 249 -11.34 11.23 15.36
N VAL A 250 -11.65 10.86 14.13
CA VAL A 250 -11.95 9.48 13.76
C VAL A 250 -11.21 9.13 12.47
N PRO A 251 -9.96 8.68 12.58
CA PRO A 251 -9.33 8.00 11.47
C PRO A 251 -10.00 6.62 11.30
N ASP A 252 -10.26 6.24 10.07
CA ASP A 252 -11.06 5.06 9.72
C ASP A 252 -10.31 4.26 8.63
N GLU A 253 -11.02 3.71 7.64
CA GLU A 253 -10.50 3.08 6.42
C GLU A 253 -9.13 3.61 5.96
N CYS A 254 -8.13 2.71 5.90
CA CYS A 254 -6.75 3.10 5.70
C CYS A 254 -5.95 2.14 4.82
N GLN A 255 -4.88 2.66 4.23
CA GLN A 255 -3.86 1.87 3.51
C GLN A 255 -2.47 2.31 3.96
N GLY A 256 -1.56 1.34 4.06
CA GLY A 256 -0.19 1.57 4.49
C GLY A 256 0.83 1.27 3.39
N VAL A 257 1.95 1.98 3.42
CA VAL A 257 3.13 1.72 2.58
C VAL A 257 4.39 1.77 3.43
N GLU A 258 5.42 1.04 2.98
CA GLU A 258 6.77 1.12 3.54
C GLU A 258 7.63 2.08 2.71
N LEU A 259 8.30 3.00 3.38
CA LEU A 259 9.28 3.92 2.79
C LEU A 259 10.69 3.28 2.76
N PRO A 260 11.63 3.78 1.94
CA PRO A 260 12.97 3.19 1.79
C PRO A 260 13.83 3.15 3.05
N ASN A 261 13.49 3.98 4.05
CA ASN A 261 14.14 3.98 5.37
C ASN A 261 13.51 2.97 6.35
N GLY A 262 12.54 2.16 5.90
CA GLY A 262 11.83 1.15 6.70
C GLY A 262 10.65 1.68 7.53
N THR A 263 10.44 2.99 7.52
CA THR A 263 9.26 3.64 8.11
C THR A 263 8.00 3.17 7.41
N ILE A 264 6.93 2.96 8.18
CA ILE A 264 5.60 2.69 7.66
C ILE A 264 4.79 3.99 7.75
N MET A 265 4.20 4.39 6.62
CA MET A 265 3.21 5.45 6.54
C MET A 265 1.84 4.82 6.34
N ILE A 266 0.87 5.23 7.15
CA ILE A 266 -0.54 4.85 7.01
C ILE A 266 -1.33 6.10 6.65
N ASN A 267 -2.10 6.05 5.56
CA ASN A 267 -3.01 7.09 5.15
C ASN A 267 -4.45 6.63 5.41
N ALA A 268 -5.19 7.40 6.20
CA ALA A 268 -6.50 7.04 6.70
C ALA A 268 -7.56 8.09 6.35
N ARG A 269 -8.78 7.59 6.16
CA ARG A 269 -10.00 8.39 6.01
C ARG A 269 -10.25 9.19 7.28
N ASN A 270 -10.52 10.48 7.13
CA ASN A 270 -10.97 11.37 8.18
C ASN A 270 -12.50 11.37 8.21
N GLN A 271 -13.07 10.40 8.92
CA GLN A 271 -14.48 10.03 8.82
C GLN A 271 -15.44 11.19 9.14
N TYR A 272 -15.11 11.97 10.18
CA TYR A 272 -15.92 13.09 10.67
C TYR A 272 -15.24 14.44 10.44
N ARG A 273 -14.33 14.53 9.46
CA ARG A 273 -13.69 15.78 9.00
C ARG A 273 -13.06 16.59 10.13
N PHE A 274 -12.37 15.92 11.05
CA PHE A 274 -11.67 16.55 12.16
C PHE A 274 -10.73 17.64 11.63
N LYS A 275 -11.00 18.90 12.01
CA LYS A 275 -10.35 20.15 11.56
C LYS A 275 -10.44 20.49 10.06
N CYS A 276 -10.47 19.50 9.17
CA CYS A 276 -10.51 19.68 7.72
C CYS A 276 -11.25 18.50 7.03
N PRO A 277 -11.79 18.70 5.82
CA PRO A 277 -12.16 17.62 4.90
C PRO A 277 -10.92 17.08 4.17
N CYS A 278 -9.95 16.54 4.92
CA CYS A 278 -8.67 16.09 4.38
C CYS A 278 -8.13 14.84 5.10
N ARG A 279 -7.23 14.09 4.44
CA ARG A 279 -6.70 12.81 4.92
C ARG A 279 -5.98 12.94 6.26
N ILE A 280 -6.00 11.89 7.06
CA ILE A 280 -5.13 11.72 8.23
C ILE A 280 -3.97 10.80 7.85
N VAL A 281 -2.76 11.11 8.32
CA VAL A 281 -1.60 10.23 8.20
C VAL A 281 -1.07 9.88 9.58
N ALA A 282 -0.67 8.62 9.76
CA ALA A 282 0.03 8.11 10.93
C ALA A 282 1.34 7.43 10.49
N TRP A 283 2.35 7.50 11.34
CA TRP A 283 3.68 6.94 11.07
C TRP A 283 4.05 5.88 12.10
N SER A 284 4.78 4.84 11.66
CA SER A 284 5.44 3.87 12.54
C SER A 284 6.91 3.75 12.16
N PHE A 285 7.77 3.74 13.18
CA PHE A 285 9.23 3.64 13.05
C PHE A 285 9.79 2.30 13.56
N ASP A 286 8.92 1.43 14.08
CA ASP A 286 9.25 0.18 14.78
C ASP A 286 8.61 -1.04 14.09
N GLY A 287 8.46 -0.99 12.77
CA GLY A 287 7.95 -2.11 12.00
C GLY A 287 6.45 -2.38 12.21
N GLY A 288 5.69 -1.36 12.61
CA GLY A 288 4.24 -1.41 12.79
C GLY A 288 3.80 -1.71 14.22
N GLU A 289 4.70 -1.76 15.19
CA GLU A 289 4.39 -2.10 16.59
C GLU A 289 3.70 -0.94 17.32
N THR A 290 4.04 0.31 17.00
CA THR A 290 3.37 1.49 17.55
C THR A 290 3.01 2.51 16.47
N LEU A 291 1.95 3.29 16.76
CA LEU A 291 1.56 4.48 16.01
C LEU A 291 1.54 5.66 17.00
N PRO A 292 2.66 6.38 17.18
CA PRO A 292 2.74 7.43 18.20
C PRO A 292 1.83 8.60 17.84
N ILE A 293 1.00 9.04 18.80
CA ILE A 293 -0.04 10.06 18.54
C ILE A 293 0.55 11.40 18.08
N GLN A 294 1.78 11.74 18.49
CA GLN A 294 2.46 12.96 18.04
C GLN A 294 2.83 12.94 16.55
N ASP A 295 2.88 11.76 15.94
CA ASP A 295 3.20 11.54 14.53
C ASP A 295 1.93 11.28 13.70
N VAL A 296 0.76 11.66 14.24
CA VAL A 296 -0.53 11.62 13.57
C VAL A 296 -1.00 13.04 13.25
N TYR A 297 -1.25 13.33 11.98
CA TYR A 297 -1.63 14.67 11.54
C TYR A 297 -2.51 14.67 10.29
N GLN A 298 -3.22 15.78 10.07
CA GLN A 298 -4.01 16.03 8.87
C GLN A 298 -3.11 16.48 7.71
N VAL A 299 -3.36 16.00 6.50
CA VAL A 299 -2.65 16.41 5.28
C VAL A 299 -3.57 17.29 4.45
N GLU A 300 -3.52 18.61 4.69
CA GLU A 300 -4.43 19.60 4.05
C GLU A 300 -4.39 19.58 2.52
N ALA A 301 -3.25 19.21 1.93
CA ALA A 301 -3.10 19.06 0.48
C ALA A 301 -3.95 17.90 -0.10
N LEU A 302 -4.28 16.90 0.71
CA LEU A 302 -5.07 15.74 0.31
C LEU A 302 -6.52 15.87 0.78
N ILE A 303 -7.29 16.71 0.10
CA ILE A 303 -8.72 16.87 0.40
C ILE A 303 -9.50 15.59 0.11
N GLU A 304 -10.57 15.33 0.87
CA GLU A 304 -11.41 14.15 0.71
C GLU A 304 -12.89 14.35 1.13
N PRO A 305 -13.80 13.51 0.61
CA PRO A 305 -15.22 13.53 0.99
C PRO A 305 -15.56 12.44 2.04
N ALA A 306 -14.59 12.05 2.88
CA ALA A 306 -14.63 10.86 3.75
C ALA A 306 -14.84 9.56 2.94
N CYS A 307 -13.76 9.08 2.32
CA CYS A 307 -13.79 7.89 1.45
C CYS A 307 -12.46 7.12 1.53
N ALA A 308 -12.48 5.78 1.42
CA ALA A 308 -11.25 5.02 1.22
C ALA A 308 -10.46 5.53 -0.01
N ALA A 309 -9.13 5.44 0.06
CA ALA A 309 -8.21 5.97 -0.92
C ALA A 309 -7.07 4.98 -1.20
N GLY A 310 -6.49 5.05 -2.39
CA GLY A 310 -5.32 4.28 -2.79
C GLY A 310 -4.02 4.93 -2.30
N LEU A 311 -3.07 4.14 -1.82
CA LEU A 311 -1.71 4.56 -1.48
C LEU A 311 -0.69 3.57 -2.03
N LEU A 312 0.36 4.07 -2.69
CA LEU A 312 1.42 3.24 -3.26
C LEU A 312 2.75 3.96 -3.17
N TYR A 313 3.82 3.25 -2.78
CA TYR A 313 5.18 3.75 -2.93
C TYR A 313 5.88 2.98 -4.05
N HIS A 314 6.22 3.66 -5.14
CA HIS A 314 6.81 3.04 -6.33
C HIS A 314 7.89 3.93 -6.92
N ARG A 315 9.05 3.35 -7.23
CA ARG A 315 10.19 4.07 -7.86
C ARG A 315 10.56 5.38 -7.16
N ASN A 316 10.61 5.37 -5.83
CA ASN A 316 10.88 6.54 -4.98
C ASN A 316 9.85 7.67 -5.11
N VAL A 317 8.62 7.34 -5.52
CA VAL A 317 7.50 8.25 -5.60
C VAL A 317 6.38 7.70 -4.73
N LEU A 318 5.88 8.53 -3.82
CA LEU A 318 4.63 8.25 -3.11
C LEU A 318 3.47 8.69 -3.99
N LEU A 319 2.54 7.77 -4.24
CA LEU A 319 1.37 7.95 -5.10
C LEU A 319 0.11 7.78 -4.26
N PHE A 320 -0.88 8.61 -4.54
CA PHE A 320 -2.17 8.61 -3.84
C PHE A 320 -3.32 8.79 -4.82
N SER A 321 -4.41 8.04 -4.63
CA SER A 321 -5.62 8.18 -5.44
C SER A 321 -6.86 8.30 -4.57
N ASN A 322 -7.68 9.31 -4.83
CA ASN A 322 -8.99 9.44 -4.18
C ASN A 322 -9.96 10.26 -5.04
N PRO A 323 -11.27 10.26 -4.69
CA PRO A 323 -12.19 11.29 -5.16
C PRO A 323 -11.75 12.64 -4.56
N LYS A 324 -11.14 13.51 -5.37
CA LYS A 324 -10.52 14.75 -4.89
C LYS A 324 -11.56 15.87 -4.79
N SER A 325 -12.38 15.78 -3.75
CA SER A 325 -13.47 16.71 -3.44
C SER A 325 -13.67 16.77 -1.94
N THR A 326 -14.15 17.89 -1.41
CA THR A 326 -14.46 18.05 0.02
C THR A 326 -15.87 17.59 0.39
N THR A 327 -16.74 17.35 -0.60
CA THR A 327 -18.19 17.18 -0.38
C THR A 327 -18.78 15.94 -1.00
N ALA A 328 -18.22 15.42 -2.10
CA ALA A 328 -18.83 14.33 -2.85
C ALA A 328 -17.80 13.36 -3.40
N ARG A 329 -18.20 12.09 -3.55
CA ARG A 329 -17.40 11.04 -4.19
C ARG A 329 -17.38 11.20 -5.71
N VAL A 330 -16.58 12.15 -6.17
CA VAL A 330 -16.39 12.52 -7.58
C VAL A 330 -14.92 12.87 -7.86
N ALA A 331 -14.55 12.92 -9.15
CA ALA A 331 -13.24 13.38 -9.60
C ALA A 331 -12.06 12.53 -9.07
N LEU A 332 -12.04 11.24 -9.42
CA LEU A 332 -10.91 10.37 -9.08
C LEU A 332 -9.62 10.97 -9.64
N THR A 333 -8.70 11.28 -8.75
CA THR A 333 -7.46 11.99 -9.08
C THR A 333 -6.27 11.24 -8.50
N LEU A 334 -5.25 11.04 -9.32
CA LEU A 334 -3.92 10.60 -8.91
C LEU A 334 -3.10 11.82 -8.47
N GLN A 335 -2.43 11.75 -7.34
CA GLN A 335 -1.49 12.76 -6.84
C GLN A 335 -0.18 12.07 -6.45
N TRP A 336 0.94 12.80 -6.51
CA TRP A 336 2.25 12.23 -6.18
C TRP A 336 3.16 13.16 -5.37
N SER A 337 4.11 12.56 -4.67
CA SER A 337 5.11 13.24 -3.85
C SER A 337 6.50 12.61 -4.05
N TYR A 338 7.50 13.46 -4.22
CA TYR A 338 8.93 13.08 -4.30
C TYR A 338 9.65 13.13 -2.93
N ASP A 339 8.99 13.67 -1.91
CA ASP A 339 9.56 13.90 -0.58
C ASP A 339 8.76 13.17 0.51
N ASN A 340 8.29 11.97 0.16
CA ASN A 340 7.58 11.04 1.04
C ASN A 340 6.34 11.64 1.73
N GLY A 341 5.58 12.47 1.01
CA GLY A 341 4.31 13.03 1.44
C GLY A 341 4.40 14.40 2.13
N THR A 342 5.58 15.03 2.15
CA THR A 342 5.76 16.39 2.71
C THR A 342 5.12 17.43 1.79
N THR A 343 5.33 17.32 0.49
CA THR A 343 4.70 18.12 -0.55
C THR A 343 4.10 17.23 -1.63
N TRP A 344 3.02 17.69 -2.26
CA TRP A 344 2.36 17.00 -3.38
C TRP A 344 2.67 17.76 -4.66
N ASN A 345 3.45 17.15 -5.55
CA ASN A 345 4.14 17.83 -6.64
C ASN A 345 3.33 17.90 -7.94
N GLY A 346 2.18 17.24 -8.01
CA GLY A 346 1.27 17.32 -9.14
C GLY A 346 0.08 16.38 -8.99
N GLU A 347 -0.82 16.48 -9.96
CA GLU A 347 -2.05 15.71 -10.01
C GLU A 347 -2.44 15.35 -11.44
N TYR A 348 -3.26 14.30 -11.57
CA TYR A 348 -3.83 13.85 -12.83
C TYR A 348 -5.21 13.25 -12.60
N GLN A 349 -6.23 13.90 -13.16
CA GLN A 349 -7.62 13.46 -13.03
C GLN A 349 -7.88 12.26 -13.96
N ILE A 350 -8.14 11.10 -13.37
CA ILE A 350 -8.39 9.85 -14.09
C ILE A 350 -9.85 9.80 -14.56
N TRP A 351 -10.77 10.29 -13.74
CA TRP A 351 -12.20 10.27 -14.01
C TRP A 351 -12.89 11.47 -13.37
N ASP A 352 -13.70 12.21 -14.14
CA ASP A 352 -14.28 13.50 -13.73
C ASP A 352 -15.66 13.38 -13.05
N LYS A 353 -16.29 12.20 -13.08
CA LYS A 353 -17.65 11.97 -12.56
C LYS A 353 -17.64 11.18 -11.25
N ALA A 354 -18.75 10.50 -10.94
CA ALA A 354 -18.90 9.68 -9.76
C ALA A 354 -17.77 8.64 -9.66
N SER A 355 -17.04 8.69 -8.55
CA SER A 355 -15.94 7.78 -8.25
C SER A 355 -15.86 7.54 -6.75
N GLY A 356 -15.72 6.30 -6.34
CA GLY A 356 -15.64 5.91 -4.93
C GLY A 356 -14.27 5.37 -4.54
N TYR A 357 -14.27 4.19 -3.97
CA TYR A 357 -13.09 3.57 -3.37
C TYR A 357 -12.06 3.30 -4.47
N SER A 358 -10.77 3.42 -4.12
CA SER A 358 -9.69 3.08 -5.03
C SER A 358 -8.53 2.38 -4.31
N THR A 359 -7.79 1.59 -5.08
CA THR A 359 -6.57 0.90 -4.64
C THR A 359 -5.60 0.87 -5.81
N MET A 360 -4.31 0.71 -5.50
CA MET A 360 -3.26 0.74 -6.51
C MET A 360 -2.25 -0.38 -6.27
N THR A 361 -1.68 -0.87 -7.36
CA THR A 361 -0.52 -1.75 -7.30
C THR A 361 0.45 -1.42 -8.42
N ALA A 362 1.68 -1.90 -8.27
CA ALA A 362 2.68 -1.91 -9.32
C ALA A 362 3.42 -3.23 -9.24
N HIS A 363 3.97 -3.68 -10.37
CA HIS A 363 4.90 -4.80 -10.34
C HIS A 363 6.11 -4.46 -9.46
N PRO A 364 6.68 -5.44 -8.74
CA PRO A 364 7.88 -5.22 -7.91
C PRO A 364 9.09 -4.68 -8.67
N GLY A 365 9.13 -4.90 -9.99
CA GLY A 365 10.18 -4.38 -10.87
C GLY A 365 10.04 -2.88 -11.16
N ALA A 366 11.04 -2.31 -11.83
CA ALA A 366 11.01 -0.93 -12.31
C ALA A 366 10.06 -0.76 -13.52
N SER A 367 8.77 -1.01 -13.32
CA SER A 367 7.74 -0.74 -14.32
C SER A 367 7.49 0.76 -14.44
N GLN A 368 7.22 1.24 -15.65
CA GLN A 368 6.70 2.58 -15.88
C GLN A 368 5.20 2.68 -15.60
N TYR A 369 4.53 1.53 -15.44
CA TYR A 369 3.10 1.48 -15.20
C TYR A 369 2.79 1.32 -13.72
N ILE A 370 1.70 1.95 -13.32
CA ILE A 370 0.91 1.57 -12.14
C ILE A 370 -0.47 1.13 -12.60
N PHE A 371 -1.11 0.37 -11.74
CA PHE A 371 -2.44 -0.16 -11.97
C PHE A 371 -3.36 0.31 -10.87
N ILE A 372 -4.52 0.81 -11.25
CA ILE A 372 -5.52 1.38 -10.34
C ILE A 372 -6.82 0.62 -10.56
N LEU A 373 -7.46 0.20 -9.46
CA LEU A 373 -8.80 -0.36 -9.47
C LEU A 373 -9.70 0.55 -8.64
N PHE A 374 -10.83 0.99 -9.19
CA PHE A 374 -11.71 1.92 -8.49
C PHE A 374 -13.19 1.76 -8.83
N GLU A 375 -14.04 2.21 -7.92
CA GLU A 375 -15.49 2.32 -8.14
C GLU A 375 -15.79 3.50 -9.08
N LYS A 376 -16.39 3.23 -10.24
CA LYS A 376 -16.61 4.20 -11.33
C LYS A 376 -18.08 4.24 -11.75
N GLY A 377 -18.61 5.44 -11.96
CA GLY A 377 -19.88 5.62 -12.67
C GLY A 377 -20.11 7.03 -13.19
N ILE A 378 -21.27 7.21 -13.84
CA ILE A 378 -21.74 8.49 -14.36
C ILE A 378 -22.51 9.24 -13.26
N THR A 379 -23.44 8.55 -12.60
CA THR A 379 -24.32 9.13 -11.57
C THR A 379 -24.03 8.52 -10.20
N LEU A 380 -23.96 7.19 -10.13
CA LEU A 380 -23.67 6.46 -8.89
C LEU A 380 -22.23 5.97 -8.92
N THR A 381 -21.55 5.99 -7.78
CA THR A 381 -20.15 5.49 -7.70
C THR A 381 -20.06 3.99 -7.97
N THR A 382 -21.16 3.25 -7.80
CA THR A 382 -21.22 1.78 -7.80
C THR A 382 -21.72 1.18 -9.12
N GLU A 383 -21.72 1.95 -10.21
CA GLU A 383 -22.13 1.44 -11.53
C GLU A 383 -21.15 0.39 -12.08
N SER A 384 -19.87 0.50 -11.75
CA SER A 384 -18.83 -0.45 -12.14
C SER A 384 -17.60 -0.41 -11.24
N ILE A 385 -16.78 -1.45 -11.31
CA ILE A 385 -15.39 -1.42 -10.85
C ILE A 385 -14.50 -1.41 -12.09
N GLU A 386 -13.71 -0.35 -12.23
CA GLU A 386 -12.86 -0.06 -13.38
C GLU A 386 -11.40 -0.32 -13.06
N PHE A 387 -10.73 -1.06 -13.94
CA PHE A 387 -9.28 -1.20 -13.98
C PHE A 387 -8.67 -0.16 -14.92
N VAL A 388 -7.60 0.50 -14.48
CA VAL A 388 -6.86 1.50 -15.26
C VAL A 388 -5.36 1.21 -15.16
N ARG A 389 -4.69 1.09 -16.30
CA ARG A 389 -3.23 1.08 -16.41
C ARG A 389 -2.79 2.51 -16.73
N VAL A 390 -2.00 3.10 -15.84
CA VAL A 390 -1.45 4.45 -15.99
C VAL A 390 0.04 4.35 -16.26
N SER A 391 0.53 4.92 -17.36
CA SER A 391 1.97 5.15 -17.54
C SER A 391 2.37 6.34 -16.70
N LEU A 392 3.38 6.22 -15.84
CA LEU A 392 3.89 7.31 -15.00
C LEU A 392 4.92 8.19 -15.70
N TYR A 393 5.58 7.67 -16.73
CA TYR A 393 6.65 8.34 -17.46
C TYR A 393 6.39 8.19 -18.96
N GLU A 394 6.90 9.14 -19.74
CA GLU A 394 6.95 8.97 -21.20
C GLU A 394 7.92 7.83 -21.54
N ASP A 395 7.63 7.09 -22.61
CA ASP A 395 8.58 6.14 -23.18
C ASP A 395 9.83 6.93 -23.62
N VAL A 396 10.95 6.80 -22.89
CA VAL A 396 12.22 7.43 -23.25
C VAL A 396 12.96 6.62 -24.29
#